data_AF-A0A7S2SMP5-F1
#
_entry.id   AF-A0A7S2SMP5-F1
#
_cell.length_a   1.000
_cell.length_b   1.000
_cell.length_c   1.000
_cell.angle_alpha   90.00
_cell.angle_beta   90.00
_cell.angle_gamma   90.00
#
_symmetry.space_group_name_H-M   'P 1'
#
loop_
_entity.id
_entity.type
_entity.pdbx_description
1 polymer ?
#
loop_
_entity_poly.entity_id
_entity_poly.type
_entity_poly.pdbx_seq_one_letter_code
_entity_poly.pdbx_strand_id
1 'polypeptide(L)'
;REMSAQLKRTEEFKNGTVVELYDDGRRVQRTKDGVEMVTFADGRTVQTSSDGVVIEIQQDGTKKQTNADGSTIVLRPDGTREQIYASGVSIKIHQDGTVKVSSREK
;
A
#
# COMPACT_ATOMS: atom_id res chain seq x y z
N ARG A 1 -16.34 21.75 -6.70
CA ARG A 1 -16.98 20.46 -7.03
C ARG A 1 -15.85 19.46 -7.13
N GLU A 2 -15.69 18.58 -6.14
CA GLU A 2 -14.82 17.43 -6.29
C GLU A 2 -15.43 16.59 -7.42
N MET A 3 -14.75 16.49 -8.55
CA MET A 3 -15.13 15.51 -9.56
C MET A 3 -14.67 14.17 -8.99
N SER A 4 -15.60 13.42 -8.39
CA SER A 4 -15.38 12.02 -8.06
C SER A 4 -15.09 11.29 -9.36
N ALA A 5 -14.01 10.50 -9.38
CA ALA A 5 -13.67 9.64 -10.51
C ALA A 5 -14.90 8.81 -10.93
N GLN A 6 -15.17 8.79 -12.23
CA GLN A 6 -16.32 8.09 -12.80
C GLN A 6 -15.89 6.71 -13.31
N LEU A 7 -16.65 5.68 -12.93
CA LEU A 7 -16.47 4.33 -13.47
C LEU A 7 -16.73 4.33 -14.98
N LYS A 8 -15.73 3.93 -15.76
CA LYS A 8 -15.82 3.78 -17.23
C LYS A 8 -16.19 2.36 -17.64
N ARG A 9 -15.61 1.36 -16.99
CA ARG A 9 -15.74 -0.05 -17.40
C ARG A 9 -15.57 -1.00 -16.22
N THR A 10 -16.32 -2.10 -16.25
CA THR A 10 -16.16 -3.24 -15.36
C THR A 10 -15.89 -4.50 -16.20
N GLU A 11 -14.95 -5.32 -15.75
CA GLU A 11 -14.59 -6.62 -16.33
C GLU A 11 -14.68 -7.68 -15.24
N GLU A 12 -15.47 -8.73 -15.48
CA GLU A 12 -15.61 -9.87 -14.59
C GLU A 12 -14.95 -11.10 -15.21
N PHE A 13 -14.10 -11.77 -14.43
CA PHE A 13 -13.35 -12.94 -14.86
C PHE A 13 -13.95 -14.22 -14.24
N LYS A 14 -13.82 -15.36 -14.93
CA LYS A 14 -14.35 -16.66 -14.48
C LYS A 14 -13.84 -17.11 -13.10
N ASN A 15 -12.67 -16.64 -12.69
CA ASN A 15 -12.10 -16.93 -11.36
C ASN A 15 -12.73 -16.08 -10.24
N GLY A 16 -13.74 -15.25 -10.53
CA GLY A 16 -14.38 -14.35 -9.59
C GLY A 16 -13.62 -13.05 -9.34
N THR A 17 -12.59 -12.76 -10.15
CA THR A 17 -11.93 -11.44 -10.11
C THR A 17 -12.80 -10.42 -10.84
N VAL A 18 -12.94 -9.23 -10.26
CA VAL A 18 -13.61 -8.08 -10.86
C VAL A 18 -12.58 -6.96 -11.04
N VAL A 19 -12.53 -6.33 -12.21
CA VAL A 19 -11.67 -5.18 -12.51
C VAL A 19 -12.52 -4.01 -12.96
N GLU A 20 -12.35 -2.86 -12.32
CA GLU A 20 -13.01 -1.59 -12.61
C GLU A 20 -11.99 -0.58 -13.11
N LEU A 21 -12.30 0.11 -14.21
CA LEU A 21 -11.48 1.17 -14.80
C LEU A 21 -12.23 2.50 -14.69
N TYR A 22 -11.54 3.52 -14.19
CA TYR A 22 -12.10 4.85 -13.95
C TYR A 22 -11.56 5.88 -14.96
N ASP A 23 -12.23 7.02 -15.05
CA ASP A 23 -11.92 8.07 -16.01
C ASP A 23 -10.63 8.83 -15.75
N ASP A 24 -10.26 8.94 -14.48
CA ASP A 24 -9.02 9.51 -13.95
C ASP A 24 -7.79 8.59 -14.15
N GLY A 25 -7.98 7.40 -14.73
CA GLY A 25 -6.92 6.41 -14.94
C GLY A 25 -6.73 5.43 -13.77
N ARG A 26 -7.53 5.53 -12.70
CA ARG A 26 -7.53 4.56 -11.61
C ARG A 26 -8.07 3.21 -12.11
N ARG A 27 -7.42 2.13 -11.67
CA ARG A 27 -7.87 0.74 -11.83
C ARG A 27 -8.08 0.12 -10.45
N VAL A 28 -9.23 -0.50 -10.22
CA VAL A 28 -9.52 -1.25 -8.99
C VAL A 28 -9.75 -2.70 -9.36
N GLN A 29 -9.06 -3.63 -8.72
CA GLN A 29 -9.19 -5.06 -8.91
C GLN A 29 -9.59 -5.69 -7.58
N ARG A 30 -10.62 -6.54 -7.57
CA ARG A 30 -11.05 -7.31 -6.41
C ARG A 30 -11.03 -8.79 -6.74
N THR A 31 -10.34 -9.59 -5.94
CA THR A 31 -10.34 -11.05 -6.10
C THR A 31 -11.44 -11.68 -5.27
N LYS A 32 -11.81 -12.92 -5.60
CA LYS A 32 -12.78 -13.70 -4.83
C LYS A 32 -12.35 -13.93 -3.37
N ASP A 33 -11.05 -13.98 -3.11
CA ASP A 33 -10.47 -14.20 -1.78
C ASP A 33 -10.45 -12.93 -0.91
N GLY A 34 -11.05 -11.84 -1.40
CA GLY A 34 -11.19 -10.58 -0.67
C GLY A 34 -9.97 -9.67 -0.73
N VAL A 35 -9.03 -9.90 -1.65
CA VAL A 35 -7.91 -8.98 -1.91
C VAL A 35 -8.39 -7.88 -2.84
N GLU A 36 -8.21 -6.62 -2.45
CA GLU A 36 -8.40 -5.46 -3.30
C GLU A 36 -7.04 -4.87 -3.71
N MET A 37 -6.89 -4.52 -4.98
CA MET A 37 -5.72 -3.81 -5.50
C MET A 37 -6.18 -2.57 -6.27
N VAL A 38 -5.68 -1.40 -5.86
CA VAL A 38 -5.89 -0.12 -6.53
C VAL A 38 -4.59 0.28 -7.20
N THR A 39 -4.63 0.57 -8.50
CA THR A 39 -3.55 1.21 -9.25
C THR A 39 -4.00 2.61 -9.64
N PHE A 40 -3.21 3.62 -9.29
CA PHE A 40 -3.47 5.01 -9.64
C PHE A 40 -2.80 5.36 -10.98
N ALA A 41 -3.28 6.41 -11.64
CA ALA A 41 -2.75 6.85 -12.94
C ALA A 41 -1.27 7.24 -12.89
N ASP A 42 -0.80 7.64 -11.72
CA ASP A 42 0.58 8.03 -11.45
C ASP A 42 1.53 6.84 -11.23
N GLY A 43 1.01 5.60 -11.25
CA GLY A 43 1.77 4.36 -11.04
C GLY A 43 1.82 3.88 -9.58
N ARG A 44 1.31 4.66 -8.62
CA ARG A 44 1.18 4.23 -7.23
C ARG A 44 0.20 3.06 -7.14
N THR A 45 0.47 2.10 -6.26
CA THR A 45 -0.43 0.96 -6.02
C THR A 45 -0.72 0.79 -4.53
N VAL A 46 -1.93 0.34 -4.22
CA VAL A 46 -2.36 -0.03 -2.86
C VAL A 46 -3.05 -1.37 -2.94
N GLN A 47 -2.56 -2.35 -2.20
CA GLN A 47 -3.17 -3.66 -2.02
C GLN A 47 -3.69 -3.77 -0.59
N THR A 48 -4.93 -4.19 -0.44
CA THR A 48 -5.56 -4.50 0.84
C THR A 48 -5.92 -5.98 0.84
N SER A 49 -5.30 -6.72 1.75
CA SER A 49 -5.58 -8.14 1.98
C SER A 49 -6.78 -8.31 2.93
N SER A 50 -7.44 -9.46 2.86
CA SER A 50 -8.62 -9.78 3.68
C SER A 50 -8.32 -9.93 5.17
N ASP A 51 -7.06 -10.14 5.53
CA ASP A 51 -6.56 -10.15 6.92
C ASP A 51 -6.27 -8.75 7.50
N GLY A 52 -6.52 -7.70 6.71
CA GLY A 52 -6.30 -6.30 7.12
C GLY A 52 -4.89 -5.77 6.86
N VAL A 53 -4.01 -6.56 6.24
CA VAL A 53 -2.70 -6.06 5.80
C VAL A 53 -2.87 -5.16 4.58
N VAL A 54 -2.22 -3.99 4.61
CA VAL A 54 -2.20 -3.03 3.50
C VAL A 54 -0.78 -2.84 3.00
N ILE A 55 -0.55 -3.03 1.71
CA ILE A 55 0.74 -2.79 1.05
C ILE A 55 0.58 -1.65 0.04
N GLU A 56 1.35 -0.59 0.21
CA GLU A 56 1.42 0.54 -0.71
C GLU A 56 2.78 0.58 -1.39
N ILE A 57 2.80 0.78 -2.71
CA ILE A 57 4.01 1.04 -3.49
C ILE A 57 3.87 2.44 -4.09
N GLN A 58 4.74 3.35 -3.69
CA GLN A 58 4.79 4.72 -4.19
C GLN A 58 5.53 4.81 -5.53
N GLN A 59 5.33 5.92 -6.23
CA GLN A 59 5.92 6.17 -7.55
C GLN A 59 7.46 6.15 -7.52
N ASP A 60 8.05 6.59 -6.40
CA ASP A 60 9.49 6.59 -6.18
C ASP A 60 10.05 5.18 -5.95
N GLY A 61 9.19 4.16 -5.78
CA GLY A 61 9.55 2.79 -5.46
C GLY A 61 9.54 2.48 -3.95
N THR A 62 9.21 3.44 -3.08
CA THR A 62 9.01 3.22 -1.66
C THR A 62 7.86 2.24 -1.43
N LYS A 63 8.12 1.17 -0.68
CA LYS A 63 7.12 0.18 -0.29
C LYS A 63 6.79 0.34 1.18
N LYS A 64 5.50 0.43 1.50
CA LYS A 64 4.99 0.52 2.86
C LYS A 64 3.98 -0.60 3.12
N GLN A 65 4.26 -1.45 4.09
CA GLN A 65 3.31 -2.44 4.60
C GLN A 65 2.78 -1.96 5.94
N THR A 66 1.46 -1.93 6.11
CA THR A 66 0.77 -1.69 7.38
C THR A 66 0.07 -2.97 7.78
N ASN A 67 0.36 -3.49 8.97
CA ASN A 67 -0.23 -4.71 9.49
C ASN A 67 -1.53 -4.41 10.26
N ALA A 68 -2.34 -5.44 10.48
CA ALA A 68 -3.61 -5.32 11.19
C ALA A 68 -3.48 -4.81 12.63
N ASP A 69 -2.32 -5.02 13.27
CA ASP A 69 -2.01 -4.53 14.62
C ASP A 69 -1.58 -3.04 14.65
N GLY A 70 -1.50 -2.39 13.47
CA GLY A 70 -1.06 -1.00 13.32
C GLY A 70 0.46 -0.83 13.17
N SER A 71 1.25 -1.90 13.27
CA SER A 71 2.68 -1.85 12.95
C SER A 71 2.92 -1.61 11.46
N THR A 72 4.05 -1.00 11.11
CA THR A 72 4.38 -0.63 9.73
C THR A 72 5.82 -1.01 9.38
N ILE A 73 6.04 -1.49 8.16
CA ILE A 73 7.35 -1.66 7.54
C ILE A 73 7.45 -0.71 6.36
N VAL A 74 8.53 0.07 6.27
CA VAL A 74 8.85 0.91 5.12
C VAL A 74 10.19 0.47 4.53
N LEU A 75 10.21 0.19 3.23
CA LEU A 75 11.43 -0.03 2.45
C LEU A 75 11.54 1.08 1.42
N ARG A 76 12.62 1.85 1.50
CA ARG A 76 12.91 2.96 0.57
C ARG A 76 13.82 2.50 -0.56
N PRO A 77 13.83 3.21 -1.72
CA PRO A 77 14.68 2.86 -2.87
C PRO A 77 16.18 2.90 -2.57
N ASP A 78 16.59 3.74 -1.62
CA ASP A 78 17.96 3.81 -1.09
C ASP A 78 18.33 2.60 -0.21
N GLY A 79 17.45 1.59 -0.10
CA GLY A 79 17.58 0.41 0.75
C GLY A 79 17.39 0.64 2.25
N THR A 80 17.09 1.86 2.68
CA THR A 80 16.75 2.14 4.07
C THR A 80 15.46 1.41 4.44
N ARG A 81 15.49 0.67 5.56
CA ARG A 81 14.36 -0.07 6.12
C ARG A 81 13.95 0.54 7.44
N GLU A 82 12.65 0.69 7.67
CA GLU A 82 12.11 1.23 8.92
C GLU A 82 10.92 0.40 9.38
N GLN A 83 11.05 -0.18 10.57
CA GLN A 83 9.96 -0.85 11.28
C GLN A 83 9.40 0.13 12.31
N ILE A 84 8.08 0.28 12.35
CA ILE A 84 7.36 1.05 13.36
C ILE A 84 6.42 0.06 14.06
N TYR A 85 6.56 -0.10 15.36
CA TYR A 85 5.69 -0.95 16.16
C TYR A 85 4.41 -0.19 16.53
N ALA A 86 3.33 -0.92 16.84
CA ALA A 86 2.08 -0.35 17.32
C ALA A 86 2.27 0.53 18.58
N SER A 87 3.31 0.27 19.37
CA SER A 87 3.70 1.09 20.53
C SER A 87 4.23 2.49 20.17
N GLY A 88 4.55 2.74 18.89
CA GLY A 88 5.19 3.97 18.43
C GLY A 88 6.73 3.96 18.47
N VAL A 89 7.34 2.86 18.91
CA VAL A 89 8.78 2.64 18.76
C VAL A 89 9.10 2.38 17.29
N SER A 90 10.16 2.97 16.77
CA SER A 90 10.67 2.71 15.43
C SER A 90 12.13 2.28 15.43
N ILE A 91 12.48 1.39 14.51
CA ILE A 91 13.84 0.93 14.23
C ILE A 91 14.11 1.19 12.76
N LYS A 92 15.13 1.99 12.46
CA LYS A 92 15.59 2.32 11.12
C LYS A 92 16.96 1.71 10.89
N ILE A 93 17.11 1.01 9.78
CA ILE A 93 18.34 0.37 9.35
C ILE A 93 18.72 0.96 7.98
N HIS A 94 19.88 1.59 7.91
CA HIS A 94 20.45 2.13 6.68
C HIS A 94 21.27 1.05 5.95
N GLN A 95 21.54 1.23 4.65
CA GLN A 95 22.33 0.26 3.86
C GLN A 95 23.75 0.04 4.38
N ASP A 96 24.33 1.04 5.04
CA ASP A 96 25.65 0.97 5.66
C ASP A 96 25.66 0.15 6.97
N GLY A 97 24.50 -0.38 7.38
CA GLY A 97 24.32 -1.12 8.63
C GLY A 97 24.01 -0.25 9.84
N THR A 98 23.98 1.08 9.70
CA THR A 98 23.63 1.99 10.80
C THR A 98 22.20 1.72 11.26
N VAL A 99 22.03 1.48 12.56
CA VAL A 99 20.73 1.29 13.21
C VAL A 99 20.39 2.50 14.07
N LYS A 100 19.19 3.05 13.88
CA LYS A 100 18.62 4.11 14.72
C LYS A 100 17.33 3.61 15.34
N VAL A 101 17.24 3.70 16.66
CA VAL A 101 16.01 3.42 17.41
C VAL A 101 15.42 4.77 17.84
N SER A 102 14.11 4.92 17.70
CA SER A 102 13.40 6.12 18.13
C SER A 102 12.07 5.71 18.77
N SER A 103 11.58 6.50 19.71
CA SER A 103 10.23 6.37 20.24
C SER A 103 9.49 7.64 19.90
N ARG A 104 8.24 7.54 19.42
CA ARG A 104 7.35 8.70 19.38
C ARG A 104 7.17 9.18 20.82
N GLU A 105 7.75 10.34 21.17
CA GLU A 105 7.33 11.05 22.38
C GLU A 105 5.83 11.35 22.22
N LYS A 106 5.04 11.03 23.25
CA LYS A 106 3.61 11.35 23.30
C LYS A 106 3.41 12.81 23.67
#